data_AF-A0A923QM34-F1
#
_entry.id   AF-A0A923QM34-F1
#
_cell.length_a   1.000
_cell.length_b   1.000
_cell.length_c   1.000
_cell.angle_alpha   90.00
_cell.angle_beta   90.00
_cell.angle_gamma   90.00
#
_symmetry.space_group_name_H-M   'P 1'
#
loop_
_entity.id
_entity.type
_entity.pdbx_description
1 polymer ?
#
loop_
_entity_poly.entity_id
_entity_poly.type
_entity_poly.pdbx_seq_one_letter_code
_entity_poly.pdbx_strand_id
1 'polypeptide(L)'
;MIKKTYLVLLLFFICVLNGYSQIVVTNSLERALIGSKCSYLITSKETSFRKVKSATNFKLGSGNVPNLGVHEQSIWIKVSVSNTTSNPNLFLELAYPILDVVEFWAPIGNGIYQSKVLGESIPFNKRKYKQPNFIYDLTIPKGVTCTYFIRVKSVEQIILPLYLSRSTPTWQHISEDTAINGIYLGIVLIMFLYNLFVFFAVRDKSYLYYVFYIALVGLTQLGIKGYTFQYLWPENPEFALKSVIILAALSGIGALFVTKSFLHTKANNPKLHIVLLVLAGLFAVAIAVTVFGAELLGFTIMQIVTSITTLFILVISFMIMIKGYKPAVFFFSAWSILVAGAVVFLLKDYNIFPYNTFTSYSMQAASAIEMALLSFGLADRINTLKKEKEASQAQSLLIAKENERIIREQNEILEGKVHERTVELIASNDELHKTLID
;
A
#
# COMPACT_ATOMS: atom_id res chain seq x y z
N MET A 1 -65.35 8.16 4.37
CA MET A 1 -64.06 8.14 3.64
C MET A 1 -62.84 7.76 4.49
N ILE A 2 -62.87 7.89 5.82
CA ILE A 2 -61.69 7.70 6.69
C ILE A 2 -61.27 6.23 6.90
N LYS A 3 -62.16 5.24 6.73
CA LYS A 3 -61.82 3.81 6.93
C LYS A 3 -60.94 3.17 5.84
N LYS A 4 -60.91 3.70 4.61
CA LYS A 4 -60.07 3.15 3.53
C LYS A 4 -58.60 3.56 3.65
N THR A 5 -58.31 4.74 4.21
CA THR A 5 -56.94 5.25 4.36
C THR A 5 -56.15 4.49 5.41
N TYR A 6 -56.80 4.07 6.50
CA TYR A 6 -56.17 3.20 7.51
C TYR A 6 -55.91 1.79 6.98
N LEU A 7 -56.76 1.25 6.09
CA LEU A 7 -56.52 -0.06 5.50
C LEU A 7 -55.32 -0.05 4.54
N VAL A 8 -55.12 1.05 3.80
CA VAL A 8 -53.95 1.24 2.91
C VAL A 8 -52.68 1.46 3.74
N LEU A 9 -52.73 2.22 4.83
CA LEU A 9 -51.61 2.37 5.77
C LEU A 9 -51.28 1.06 6.50
N LEU A 10 -52.29 0.25 6.87
CA LEU A 10 -52.08 -1.06 7.47
C LEU A 10 -51.53 -2.07 6.46
N LEU A 11 -51.95 -2.03 5.18
CA LEU A 11 -51.36 -2.82 4.09
C LEU A 11 -49.93 -2.39 3.77
N PHE A 12 -49.62 -1.09 3.87
CA PHE A 12 -48.25 -0.59 3.74
C PHE A 12 -47.38 -1.03 4.94
N PHE A 13 -47.94 -1.05 6.16
CA PHE A 13 -47.25 -1.50 7.36
C PHE A 13 -47.06 -3.04 7.40
N ILE A 14 -48.00 -3.80 6.83
CA ILE A 14 -47.89 -5.25 6.65
C ILE A 14 -46.87 -5.59 5.54
N CYS A 15 -46.68 -4.75 4.51
CA CYS A 15 -45.57 -4.91 3.55
C CYS A 15 -44.18 -4.56 4.13
N VAL A 16 -44.10 -3.96 5.32
CA VAL A 16 -42.84 -3.78 6.07
C VAL A 16 -42.54 -4.99 6.98
N LEU A 17 -43.34 -6.07 6.90
CA LEU A 17 -42.95 -7.38 7.44
C LEU A 17 -41.66 -7.85 6.76
N ASN A 18 -40.53 -7.65 7.44
CA ASN A 18 -39.21 -8.26 7.22
C ASN A 18 -39.11 -9.09 5.93
N GLY A 19 -39.13 -8.41 4.79
CA GLY A 19 -38.87 -9.03 3.51
C GLY A 19 -37.41 -9.43 3.51
N TYR A 20 -37.11 -10.67 3.92
CA TYR A 20 -35.81 -11.26 3.67
C TYR A 20 -35.61 -11.21 2.15
N SER A 21 -34.76 -10.29 1.70
CA SER A 21 -34.48 -10.10 0.27
C SER A 21 -33.84 -11.37 -0.26
N GLN A 22 -34.62 -12.18 -0.99
CA GLN A 22 -34.14 -13.43 -1.56
C GLN A 22 -33.31 -13.13 -2.82
N ILE A 23 -32.15 -13.77 -2.93
CA ILE A 23 -31.31 -13.65 -4.11
C ILE A 23 -31.82 -14.67 -5.13
N VAL A 24 -32.42 -14.19 -6.23
CA VAL A 24 -32.90 -15.04 -7.32
C VAL A 24 -31.81 -15.15 -8.38
N VAL A 25 -31.37 -16.38 -8.65
CA VAL A 25 -30.39 -16.69 -9.69
C VAL A 25 -31.10 -16.98 -11.00
N THR A 26 -30.81 -16.19 -12.03
CA THR A 26 -31.35 -16.32 -13.39
C THR A 26 -30.29 -16.82 -14.37
N ASN A 27 -30.71 -17.22 -15.58
CA ASN A 27 -29.77 -17.70 -16.60
C ASN A 27 -28.77 -16.64 -17.09
N SER A 28 -29.09 -15.35 -16.92
CA SER A 28 -28.23 -14.20 -17.22
C SER A 28 -27.28 -13.81 -16.06
N LEU A 29 -27.32 -14.54 -14.93
CA LEU A 29 -26.41 -14.25 -13.82
C LEU A 29 -24.99 -14.68 -14.18
N GLU A 30 -24.12 -13.70 -14.41
CA GLU A 30 -22.69 -13.94 -14.59
C GLU A 30 -21.97 -13.97 -13.24
N ARG A 31 -21.81 -12.78 -12.64
CA ARG A 31 -21.23 -12.58 -11.30
C ARG A 31 -21.83 -11.32 -10.69
N ALA A 32 -22.57 -11.46 -9.60
CA ALA A 32 -23.26 -10.34 -8.97
C ALA A 32 -22.85 -10.16 -7.52
N LEU A 33 -22.67 -8.88 -7.12
CA LEU A 33 -22.56 -8.51 -5.72
C LEU A 33 -23.92 -8.69 -5.03
N ILE A 34 -23.91 -9.40 -3.90
CA ILE A 34 -25.13 -9.74 -3.16
C ILE A 34 -25.19 -9.12 -1.77
N GLY A 35 -24.23 -8.26 -1.41
CA GLY A 35 -24.12 -7.70 -0.06
C GLY A 35 -25.37 -6.93 0.41
N SER A 36 -26.06 -6.23 -0.50
CA SER A 36 -27.31 -5.49 -0.21
C SER A 36 -28.50 -6.40 0.11
N LYS A 37 -28.41 -7.68 -0.27
CA LYS A 37 -29.42 -8.72 -0.02
C LYS A 37 -29.04 -9.62 1.15
N CYS A 38 -27.84 -9.45 1.70
CA CYS A 38 -27.38 -10.19 2.87
C CYS A 38 -27.91 -9.51 4.13
N SER A 39 -28.16 -10.31 5.17
CA SER A 39 -28.44 -9.78 6.50
C SER A 39 -27.30 -10.14 7.44
N TYR A 40 -26.91 -9.25 8.35
CA TYR A 40 -25.82 -9.47 9.28
C TYR A 40 -26.26 -9.30 10.74
N LEU A 41 -25.56 -9.99 11.63
CA LEU A 41 -25.76 -9.96 13.07
C LEU A 41 -24.39 -9.86 13.75
N ILE A 42 -24.15 -8.75 14.43
CA ILE A 42 -22.99 -8.56 15.29
C ILE A 42 -23.32 -9.18 16.65
N THR A 43 -22.51 -10.13 17.09
CA THR A 43 -22.72 -10.84 18.36
C THR A 43 -21.80 -10.27 19.44
N SER A 44 -22.21 -10.26 20.71
CA SER A 44 -21.37 -9.74 21.80
C SER A 44 -20.42 -10.78 22.41
N LYS A 45 -20.66 -12.06 22.13
CA LYS A 45 -19.85 -13.22 22.57
C LYS A 45 -19.82 -14.28 21.47
N GLU A 46 -18.87 -15.21 21.54
CA GLU A 46 -18.88 -16.40 20.69
C GLU A 46 -20.23 -17.12 20.81
N THR A 47 -21.07 -16.91 19.80
CA THR A 47 -22.45 -17.39 19.79
C THR A 47 -22.48 -18.66 18.95
N SER A 48 -23.00 -19.74 19.52
CA SER A 48 -23.11 -21.00 18.80
C SER A 48 -24.04 -20.88 17.60
N PHE A 49 -23.72 -21.60 16.53
CA PHE A 49 -24.53 -21.64 15.30
C PHE A 49 -26.02 -21.89 15.58
N ARG A 50 -26.33 -22.77 16.54
CA ARG A 50 -27.72 -23.09 16.92
C ARG A 50 -28.51 -21.85 17.36
N LYS A 51 -27.89 -20.95 18.16
CA LYS A 51 -28.53 -19.70 18.61
C LYS A 51 -28.70 -18.70 17.47
N VAL A 52 -27.71 -18.61 16.59
CA VAL A 52 -27.74 -17.72 15.42
C VAL A 52 -28.79 -18.16 14.40
N LYS A 53 -28.91 -19.47 14.16
CA LYS A 53 -29.91 -20.03 13.25
C LYS A 53 -31.35 -19.66 13.66
N SER A 54 -31.63 -19.60 14.96
CA SER A 54 -32.94 -19.19 15.51
C SER A 54 -33.10 -17.68 15.71
N ALA A 55 -32.05 -16.89 15.49
CA ALA A 55 -32.08 -15.45 15.74
C ALA A 55 -32.90 -14.72 14.66
N THR A 56 -33.66 -13.71 15.09
CA THR A 56 -34.50 -12.87 14.23
C THR A 56 -34.00 -11.44 14.08
N ASN A 57 -33.01 -11.04 14.88
CA ASN A 57 -32.47 -9.68 14.96
C ASN A 57 -31.38 -9.36 13.92
N PHE A 58 -31.45 -9.97 12.74
CA PHE A 58 -30.52 -9.66 11.65
C PHE A 58 -30.84 -8.29 11.04
N LYS A 59 -29.81 -7.46 10.86
CA LYS A 59 -29.92 -6.17 10.16
C LYS A 59 -29.63 -6.39 8.67
N LEU A 60 -30.37 -5.73 7.79
CA LEU A 60 -30.08 -5.79 6.36
C LEU A 60 -28.76 -5.05 6.06
N GLY A 61 -27.94 -5.61 5.18
CA GLY A 61 -26.71 -4.99 4.71
C GLY A 61 -26.97 -3.66 3.99
N SER A 62 -26.15 -2.66 4.25
CA SER A 62 -26.17 -1.38 3.53
C SER A 62 -25.21 -1.42 2.36
N GLY A 63 -25.71 -1.18 1.15
CA GLY A 63 -24.89 -1.15 -0.07
C GLY A 63 -24.53 -2.55 -0.61
N ASN A 64 -23.93 -2.59 -1.80
CA ASN A 64 -23.57 -3.85 -2.46
C ASN A 64 -22.38 -4.56 -1.82
N VAL A 65 -21.54 -3.82 -1.09
CA VAL A 65 -20.38 -4.32 -0.34
C VAL A 65 -20.44 -3.75 1.08
N PRO A 66 -21.12 -4.42 2.02
CA PRO A 66 -21.22 -3.95 3.39
C PRO A 66 -19.84 -3.75 4.02
N ASN A 67 -19.61 -2.56 4.56
CA ASN A 67 -18.47 -2.23 5.38
C ASN A 67 -18.92 -2.24 6.83
N LEU A 68 -18.43 -3.23 7.59
CA LEU A 68 -18.83 -3.46 8.96
C LEU A 68 -17.82 -2.89 9.95
N GLY A 69 -16.76 -2.24 9.50
CA GLY A 69 -15.74 -1.65 10.38
C GLY A 69 -14.92 -2.70 11.12
N VAL A 70 -14.29 -2.28 12.22
CA VAL A 70 -13.44 -3.13 13.06
C VAL A 70 -14.25 -3.58 14.27
N HIS A 71 -14.34 -4.88 14.49
CA HIS A 71 -15.06 -5.48 15.61
C HIS A 71 -14.24 -6.61 16.23
N GLU A 72 -14.09 -6.59 17.57
CA GLU A 72 -13.47 -7.73 18.28
C GLU A 72 -14.32 -9.00 18.20
N GLN A 73 -15.64 -8.83 18.03
CA GLN A 73 -16.59 -9.93 18.04
C GLN A 73 -16.86 -10.49 16.65
N SER A 74 -17.31 -11.75 16.62
CA SER A 74 -17.72 -12.39 15.37
C SER A 74 -18.99 -11.78 14.80
N ILE A 75 -18.97 -11.60 13.49
CA ILE A 75 -20.12 -11.16 12.71
C ILE A 75 -20.68 -12.36 11.95
N TRP A 76 -21.98 -12.55 12.06
CA TRP A 76 -22.71 -13.57 11.33
C TRP A 76 -23.46 -12.96 10.15
N ILE A 77 -23.30 -13.54 8.98
CA ILE A 77 -23.95 -13.14 7.74
C ILE A 77 -24.88 -14.26 7.33
N LYS A 78 -26.12 -13.92 7.04
CA LYS A 78 -27.16 -14.83 6.55
C LYS A 78 -27.42 -14.51 5.07
N VAL A 79 -27.33 -15.54 4.24
CA VAL A 79 -27.53 -15.45 2.79
C VAL A 79 -28.59 -16.46 2.36
N SER A 80 -29.66 -16.01 1.73
CA SER A 80 -30.71 -16.88 1.17
C SER A 80 -30.71 -16.81 -0.34
N VAL A 81 -30.43 -17.94 -0.98
CA VAL A 81 -30.28 -18.05 -2.44
C VAL A 81 -31.35 -18.97 -3.01
N SER A 82 -32.11 -18.47 -3.98
CA SER A 82 -33.10 -19.21 -4.74
C SER A 82 -32.60 -19.42 -6.17
N ASN A 83 -32.51 -20.68 -6.61
CA ASN A 83 -32.04 -20.99 -7.95
C ASN A 83 -33.21 -21.25 -8.90
N THR A 84 -33.38 -20.43 -9.93
CA THR A 84 -34.41 -20.66 -10.97
C THR A 84 -33.84 -21.36 -12.21
N THR A 85 -32.52 -21.54 -12.27
CA THR A 85 -31.82 -22.10 -13.42
C THR A 85 -31.75 -23.63 -13.35
N SER A 86 -31.49 -24.27 -14.49
CA SER A 86 -31.29 -25.71 -14.58
C SER A 86 -29.95 -26.18 -14.02
N ASN A 87 -28.95 -25.30 -13.93
CA ASN A 87 -27.65 -25.63 -13.37
C ASN A 87 -27.69 -25.49 -11.84
N PRO A 88 -27.53 -26.58 -11.08
CA PRO A 88 -27.58 -26.51 -9.62
C PRO A 88 -26.29 -25.96 -8.99
N ASN A 89 -25.19 -25.93 -9.75
CA ASN A 89 -23.86 -25.60 -9.24
C ASN A 89 -23.58 -24.10 -9.38
N LEU A 90 -23.37 -23.44 -8.25
CA LEU A 90 -23.04 -22.03 -8.14
C LEU A 90 -21.83 -21.85 -7.24
N PHE A 91 -21.17 -20.70 -7.35
CA PHE A 91 -20.11 -20.30 -6.44
C PHE A 91 -20.52 -19.10 -5.61
N LEU A 92 -20.19 -19.18 -4.33
CA LEU A 92 -20.19 -18.06 -3.41
C LEU A 92 -18.74 -17.68 -3.15
N GLU A 93 -18.36 -16.49 -3.60
CA GLU A 93 -17.02 -15.95 -3.42
C GLU A 93 -17.08 -14.81 -2.41
N LEU A 94 -16.26 -14.89 -1.36
CA LEU A 94 -15.95 -13.78 -0.47
C LEU A 94 -14.56 -13.25 -0.85
N ALA A 95 -14.55 -12.13 -1.58
CA ALA A 95 -13.36 -11.57 -2.22
C ALA A 95 -12.57 -10.63 -1.27
N TYR A 96 -12.27 -11.11 -0.07
CA TYR A 96 -11.55 -10.37 0.95
C TYR A 96 -10.60 -11.32 1.70
N PRO A 97 -9.38 -11.54 1.17
CA PRO A 97 -8.51 -12.67 1.55
C PRO A 97 -7.93 -12.55 2.97
N ILE A 98 -7.80 -11.33 3.49
CA ILE A 98 -7.18 -10.97 4.78
C ILE A 98 -8.09 -11.21 6.00
N LEU A 99 -9.15 -12.01 5.87
CA LEU A 99 -9.98 -12.37 7.00
C LEU A 99 -9.33 -13.47 7.83
N ASP A 100 -9.14 -13.22 9.13
CA ASP A 100 -8.50 -14.15 10.05
C ASP A 100 -9.24 -15.48 10.11
N VAL A 101 -10.56 -15.44 10.25
CA VAL A 101 -11.45 -16.62 10.30
C VAL A 101 -12.70 -16.37 9.47
N VAL A 102 -13.00 -17.31 8.57
CA VAL A 102 -14.24 -17.40 7.81
C VAL A 102 -14.79 -18.81 7.96
N GLU A 103 -15.90 -18.94 8.67
CA GLU A 103 -16.58 -20.22 8.84
C GLU A 103 -17.90 -20.21 8.08
N PHE A 104 -17.98 -21.06 7.06
CA PHE A 104 -19.13 -21.19 6.19
C PHE A 104 -19.99 -22.39 6.61
N TRP A 105 -21.29 -22.16 6.80
CA TRP A 105 -22.27 -23.16 7.17
C TRP A 105 -23.23 -23.40 6.00
N ALA A 106 -23.19 -24.61 5.46
CA ALA A 106 -24.04 -25.05 4.36
C ALA A 106 -25.05 -26.13 4.81
N PRO A 107 -26.30 -26.09 4.31
CA PRO A 107 -27.27 -27.14 4.58
C PRO A 107 -26.89 -28.43 3.85
N ILE A 108 -26.93 -29.56 4.55
CA ILE A 108 -26.68 -30.90 3.99
C ILE A 108 -27.95 -31.77 3.92
N GLY A 109 -29.11 -31.22 4.31
CA GLY A 109 -30.41 -31.89 4.33
C GLY A 109 -31.04 -31.94 5.72
N ASN A 110 -32.37 -32.10 5.81
CA ASN A 110 -33.13 -32.26 7.05
C ASN A 110 -32.84 -31.19 8.14
N GLY A 111 -32.52 -29.97 7.72
CA GLY A 111 -32.18 -28.87 8.63
C GLY A 111 -30.80 -28.97 9.29
N ILE A 112 -29.99 -29.98 8.92
CA ILE A 112 -28.61 -30.16 9.37
C ILE A 112 -27.69 -29.29 8.52
N TYR A 113 -26.69 -28.70 9.18
CA TYR A 113 -25.66 -27.88 8.55
C TYR A 113 -24.28 -28.45 8.81
N GLN A 114 -23.41 -28.34 7.81
CA GLN A 114 -21.99 -28.62 7.93
C GLN A 114 -21.21 -27.31 7.87
N SER A 115 -20.21 -27.17 8.74
CA SER A 115 -19.31 -26.02 8.72
C SER A 115 -17.98 -26.34 8.03
N LYS A 116 -17.42 -25.33 7.39
CA LYS A 116 -16.06 -25.34 6.84
C LYS A 116 -15.37 -24.06 7.28
N VAL A 117 -14.25 -24.22 7.99
CA VAL A 117 -13.44 -23.10 8.48
C VAL A 117 -12.28 -22.87 7.51
N LEU A 118 -12.16 -21.63 7.06
CA LEU A 118 -11.03 -21.08 6.32
C LEU A 118 -10.63 -19.76 7.00
N GLY A 119 -9.63 -19.10 6.45
CA GLY A 119 -9.13 -17.81 6.95
C GLY A 119 -7.62 -17.73 6.80
N GLU A 120 -7.03 -16.65 7.27
CA GLU A 120 -5.57 -16.55 7.42
C GLU A 120 -5.04 -17.35 8.62
N SER A 121 -5.89 -17.63 9.62
CA SER A 121 -5.55 -18.47 10.77
C SER A 121 -5.46 -19.97 10.45
N ILE A 122 -5.84 -20.38 9.24
CA ILE A 122 -5.81 -21.77 8.78
C ILE A 122 -4.78 -21.89 7.66
N PRO A 123 -3.91 -22.93 7.64
CA PRO A 123 -2.92 -23.10 6.58
C PRO A 123 -3.55 -23.02 5.20
N PHE A 124 -2.95 -22.21 4.31
CA PHE A 124 -3.47 -21.91 2.99
C PHE A 124 -3.76 -23.20 2.21
N ASN A 125 -2.93 -24.22 2.42
CA ASN A 125 -3.05 -25.48 1.70
C ASN A 125 -4.31 -26.30 2.01
N LYS A 126 -5.05 -25.99 3.08
CA LYS A 126 -6.37 -26.57 3.38
C LYS A 126 -7.49 -26.03 2.48
N ARG A 127 -7.26 -24.94 1.74
CA ARG A 127 -8.22 -24.40 0.78
C ARG A 127 -8.43 -25.39 -0.38
N LYS A 128 -9.69 -25.61 -0.75
CA LYS A 128 -10.06 -26.48 -1.89
C LYS A 128 -9.50 -25.93 -3.20
N TYR A 129 -9.71 -24.64 -3.41
CA TYR A 129 -9.18 -23.89 -4.54
C TYR A 129 -7.96 -23.10 -4.04
N LYS A 130 -6.83 -23.22 -4.76
CA LYS A 130 -5.59 -22.50 -4.44
C LYS A 130 -5.69 -21.05 -4.90
N GLN A 131 -6.58 -20.31 -4.23
CA GLN A 131 -6.93 -18.93 -4.56
C GLN A 131 -6.94 -18.09 -3.28
N PRO A 132 -6.54 -16.80 -3.35
CA PRO A 132 -6.58 -15.90 -2.19
C PRO A 132 -8.00 -15.65 -1.68
N ASN A 133 -8.99 -15.57 -2.57
CA ASN A 133 -10.38 -15.38 -2.17
C ASN A 133 -11.01 -16.68 -1.64
N PHE A 134 -12.00 -16.54 -0.75
CA PHE A 134 -12.72 -17.70 -0.22
C PHE A 134 -13.85 -18.09 -1.16
N ILE A 135 -13.74 -19.26 -1.79
CA ILE A 135 -14.72 -19.77 -2.76
C ILE A 135 -15.39 -21.02 -2.19
N TYR A 136 -16.71 -20.99 -2.15
CA TYR A 136 -17.56 -22.09 -1.68
C TYR A 136 -18.46 -22.60 -2.80
N ASP A 137 -18.54 -23.93 -2.91
CA ASP A 137 -19.46 -24.58 -3.83
C ASP A 137 -20.87 -24.59 -3.22
N LEU A 138 -21.84 -24.09 -3.98
CA LEU A 138 -23.25 -24.19 -3.65
C LEU A 138 -23.92 -25.15 -4.62
N THR A 139 -24.67 -26.11 -4.08
CA THR A 139 -25.54 -26.99 -4.86
C THR A 139 -26.99 -26.69 -4.50
N ILE A 140 -27.69 -25.98 -5.38
CA ILE A 140 -29.07 -25.54 -5.17
C ILE A 140 -29.92 -26.01 -6.34
N PRO A 141 -30.78 -27.03 -6.17
CA PRO A 141 -31.66 -27.49 -7.24
C PRO A 141 -32.61 -26.39 -7.75
N LYS A 142 -33.09 -26.55 -8.98
CA LYS A 142 -34.05 -25.63 -9.60
C LYS A 142 -35.31 -25.51 -8.74
N GLY A 143 -35.75 -24.27 -8.49
CA GLY A 143 -36.93 -23.94 -7.70
C GLY A 143 -36.73 -24.02 -6.18
N VAL A 144 -35.53 -24.42 -5.71
CA VAL A 144 -35.23 -24.54 -4.28
C VAL A 144 -34.55 -23.28 -3.77
N THR A 145 -34.89 -22.89 -2.54
CA THR A 145 -34.20 -21.83 -1.80
C THR A 145 -33.38 -22.45 -0.67
N CYS A 146 -32.09 -22.14 -0.64
CA CYS A 146 -31.17 -22.57 0.41
C CYS A 146 -30.67 -21.36 1.19
N THR A 147 -30.64 -21.49 2.52
CA THR A 147 -30.07 -20.46 3.42
C THR A 147 -28.73 -20.93 3.96
N TYR A 148 -27.73 -20.07 3.80
CA TYR A 148 -26.35 -20.24 4.23
C TYR A 148 -26.00 -19.22 5.31
N PHE A 149 -25.02 -19.57 6.15
CA PHE A 149 -24.49 -18.65 7.14
C PHE A 149 -22.97 -18.57 7.03
N ILE A 150 -22.42 -17.37 7.19
CA ILE A 150 -20.97 -17.13 7.22
C ILE A 150 -20.67 -16.43 8.53
N ARG A 151 -19.77 -17.00 9.34
CA ARG A 151 -19.18 -16.30 10.47
C ARG A 151 -17.85 -15.72 10.02
N VAL A 152 -17.66 -14.43 10.22
CA VAL A 152 -16.39 -13.75 9.99
C VAL A 152 -15.84 -13.18 11.30
N LYS A 153 -14.53 -13.26 11.47
CA LYS A 153 -13.79 -12.60 12.53
C LYS A 153 -12.48 -12.10 11.93
N SER A 154 -12.15 -10.84 12.18
CA SER A 154 -10.85 -10.29 11.80
C SER A 154 -10.44 -9.18 12.75
N VAL A 155 -9.13 -9.04 12.94
CA VAL A 155 -8.51 -7.89 13.60
C VAL A 155 -8.59 -6.63 12.74
N GLU A 156 -8.52 -6.79 11.41
CA GLU A 156 -8.58 -5.70 10.45
C GLU A 156 -10.04 -5.30 10.17
N GLN A 157 -10.21 -4.26 9.34
CA GLN A 157 -11.53 -3.80 8.92
C GLN A 157 -12.29 -4.90 8.16
N ILE A 158 -13.52 -5.20 8.55
CA ILE A 158 -14.34 -6.23 7.91
C ILE A 158 -15.18 -5.60 6.80
N ILE A 159 -14.81 -5.92 5.56
CA ILE A 159 -15.56 -5.56 4.35
C ILE A 159 -16.05 -6.85 3.68
N LEU A 160 -17.28 -6.85 3.16
CA LEU A 160 -17.94 -8.06 2.65
C LEU A 160 -18.28 -7.99 1.16
N PRO A 161 -17.28 -8.05 0.26
CA PRO A 161 -17.52 -8.22 -1.16
C PRO A 161 -17.92 -9.67 -1.44
N LEU A 162 -19.22 -9.94 -1.28
CA LEU A 162 -19.83 -11.24 -1.53
C LEU A 162 -20.37 -11.30 -2.96
N TYR A 163 -19.85 -12.25 -3.72
CA TYR A 163 -20.26 -12.51 -5.09
C TYR A 163 -20.97 -13.85 -5.19
N LEU A 164 -22.10 -13.85 -5.90
CA LEU A 164 -22.78 -15.06 -6.34
C LEU A 164 -22.65 -15.15 -7.85
N SER A 165 -22.15 -16.29 -8.32
CA SER A 165 -21.79 -16.47 -9.72
C SER A 165 -21.90 -17.92 -10.17
N ARG A 166 -21.92 -18.11 -11.48
CA ARG A 166 -21.69 -19.41 -12.10
C ARG A 166 -20.20 -19.73 -12.13
N SER A 167 -19.86 -20.99 -12.37
CA SER A 167 -18.46 -21.43 -12.41
C SER A 167 -17.62 -20.69 -13.46
N THR A 168 -18.07 -20.64 -14.72
CA THR A 168 -17.30 -20.04 -15.83
C THR A 168 -16.96 -18.56 -15.61
N PRO A 169 -17.92 -17.66 -15.29
CA PRO A 169 -17.61 -16.25 -15.06
C PRO A 169 -16.69 -16.02 -13.85
N THR A 170 -16.78 -16.88 -12.83
CA THR A 170 -15.89 -16.81 -11.66
C THR A 170 -14.44 -17.08 -12.06
N TRP A 171 -14.20 -18.13 -12.84
CA TRP A 171 -12.85 -18.48 -13.27
C TRP A 171 -12.25 -17.45 -14.23
N GLN A 172 -13.08 -16.86 -15.11
CA GLN A 172 -12.65 -15.75 -15.97
C GLN A 172 -12.21 -14.54 -15.13
N HIS A 173 -13.03 -14.10 -14.18
CA HIS A 173 -12.70 -12.99 -13.28
C HIS A 173 -11.43 -13.28 -12.45
N ILE A 174 -11.27 -14.49 -11.92
CA ILE A 174 -10.06 -14.88 -11.18
C ILE A 174 -8.82 -14.80 -12.07
N SER A 175 -8.92 -15.23 -13.33
CA SER A 175 -7.83 -15.14 -14.30
C SER A 175 -7.46 -13.68 -14.58
N GLU A 176 -8.45 -12.80 -14.75
CA GLU A 176 -8.24 -11.36 -14.94
C GLU A 176 -7.60 -10.70 -13.72
N ASP A 177 -8.12 -10.97 -12.51
CA ASP A 177 -7.53 -10.47 -11.26
C ASP A 177 -6.08 -10.94 -11.10
N THR A 178 -5.81 -12.22 -11.36
CA THR A 178 -4.44 -12.78 -11.30
C THR A 178 -3.53 -12.08 -12.30
N ALA A 179 -4.00 -11.82 -13.53
CA ALA A 179 -3.22 -11.12 -14.55
C ALA A 179 -2.91 -9.67 -14.14
N ILE A 180 -3.88 -8.93 -13.60
CA ILE A 180 -3.68 -7.55 -13.13
C ILE A 180 -2.64 -7.51 -11.99
N ASN A 181 -2.76 -8.40 -11.00
CA ASN A 181 -1.79 -8.48 -9.91
C ASN A 181 -0.40 -8.93 -10.40
N GLY A 182 -0.34 -9.79 -11.42
CA GLY A 182 0.91 -10.18 -12.09
C GLY A 182 1.59 -9.01 -12.81
N ILE A 183 0.83 -8.16 -13.52
CA ILE A 183 1.33 -6.92 -14.13
C ILE A 183 1.88 -5.98 -13.05
N TYR A 184 1.13 -5.78 -11.96
CA TYR A 184 1.58 -4.95 -10.84
C TYR A 184 2.90 -5.46 -10.24
N LEU A 185 3.01 -6.75 -9.95
CA LEU A 185 4.25 -7.37 -9.48
C LEU A 185 5.39 -7.20 -10.50
N GLY A 186 5.10 -7.33 -11.80
CA GLY A 186 6.07 -7.06 -12.87
C GLY A 186 6.61 -5.64 -12.84
N ILE A 187 5.75 -4.63 -12.65
CA ILE A 187 6.16 -3.23 -12.51
C ILE A 187 7.05 -3.06 -11.27
N VAL A 188 6.63 -3.58 -10.11
CA VAL A 188 7.42 -3.52 -8.87
C VAL A 188 8.80 -4.16 -9.10
N LEU A 189 8.86 -5.32 -9.73
CA LEU A 189 10.09 -6.06 -9.96
C LEU A 189 11.03 -5.32 -10.92
N ILE A 190 10.51 -4.76 -12.03
CA ILE A 190 11.30 -3.98 -12.97
C ILE A 190 11.85 -2.73 -12.27
N MET A 191 11.02 -2.02 -11.50
CA MET A 191 11.45 -0.84 -10.74
C MET A 191 12.49 -1.20 -9.68
N PHE A 192 12.32 -2.33 -9.01
CA PHE A 192 13.28 -2.87 -8.04
C PHE A 192 14.63 -3.15 -8.69
N LEU A 193 14.65 -3.96 -9.76
CA LEU A 193 15.88 -4.34 -10.45
C LEU A 193 16.56 -3.13 -11.09
N TYR A 194 15.80 -2.26 -11.76
CA TYR A 194 16.32 -1.03 -12.35
C TYR A 194 17.02 -0.16 -11.31
N ASN A 195 16.36 0.13 -10.18
CA ASN A 195 16.94 0.98 -9.15
C ASN A 195 18.11 0.30 -8.43
N LEU A 196 18.12 -1.03 -8.35
CA LEU A 196 19.26 -1.79 -7.84
C LEU A 196 20.47 -1.73 -8.79
N PHE A 197 20.27 -1.82 -10.10
CA PHE A 197 21.34 -1.61 -11.08
C PHE A 197 21.90 -0.18 -11.01
N VAL A 198 21.04 0.83 -10.90
CA VAL A 198 21.47 2.22 -10.72
C VAL A 198 22.24 2.41 -9.41
N PHE A 199 21.82 1.75 -8.33
CA PHE A 199 22.58 1.73 -7.08
C PHE A 199 24.01 1.20 -7.28
N PHE A 200 24.20 0.08 -7.99
CA PHE A 200 25.54 -0.44 -8.24
C PHE A 200 26.39 0.49 -9.13
N ALA A 201 25.77 1.19 -10.07
CA ALA A 201 26.45 2.13 -10.96
C ALA A 201 26.87 3.43 -10.24
N VAL A 202 25.98 4.01 -9.42
CA VAL A 202 26.19 5.34 -8.82
C VAL A 202 26.69 5.25 -7.38
N ARG A 203 26.43 4.13 -6.68
CA ARG A 203 26.75 3.87 -5.27
C ARG A 203 26.16 4.88 -4.28
N ASP A 204 25.04 5.53 -4.64
CA ASP A 204 24.29 6.42 -3.75
C ASP A 204 23.30 5.62 -2.88
N LYS A 205 23.43 5.74 -1.55
CA LYS A 205 22.58 5.04 -0.57
C LYS A 205 21.08 5.38 -0.69
N SER A 206 20.72 6.51 -1.30
CA SER A 206 19.34 6.89 -1.58
C SER A 206 18.60 5.82 -2.39
N TYR A 207 19.29 5.18 -3.34
CA TYR A 207 18.71 4.11 -4.14
C TYR A 207 18.46 2.86 -3.31
N LEU A 208 19.32 2.55 -2.34
CA LEU A 208 19.11 1.38 -1.47
C LEU A 208 17.86 1.57 -0.58
N TYR A 209 17.67 2.76 0.00
CA TYR A 209 16.45 3.08 0.75
C TYR A 209 15.21 2.97 -0.14
N TYR A 210 15.31 3.42 -1.39
CA TYR A 210 14.23 3.36 -2.35
C TYR A 210 13.89 1.91 -2.76
N VAL A 211 14.90 1.10 -3.08
CA VAL A 211 14.76 -0.33 -3.39
C VAL A 211 14.10 -1.09 -2.22
N PHE A 212 14.48 -0.78 -0.99
CA PHE A 212 13.85 -1.34 0.21
C PHE A 212 12.39 -0.92 0.34
N TYR A 213 12.10 0.37 0.15
CA TYR A 213 10.73 0.90 0.17
C TYR A 213 9.81 0.24 -0.86
N ILE A 214 10.20 0.20 -2.13
CA ILE A 214 9.35 -0.36 -3.20
C ILE A 214 9.10 -1.85 -3.04
N ALA A 215 10.09 -2.60 -2.55
CA ALA A 215 9.90 -4.02 -2.24
C ALA A 215 8.84 -4.22 -1.15
N LEU A 216 8.89 -3.42 -0.09
CA LEU A 216 7.96 -3.52 1.02
C LEU A 216 6.55 -3.04 0.65
N VAL A 217 6.43 -1.95 -0.12
CA VAL A 217 5.13 -1.50 -0.65
C VAL A 217 4.53 -2.58 -1.55
N GLY A 218 5.31 -3.14 -2.47
CA GLY A 218 4.86 -4.20 -3.37
C GLY A 218 4.39 -5.45 -2.61
N LEU A 219 5.18 -5.90 -1.62
CA LEU A 219 4.81 -7.02 -0.77
C LEU A 219 3.57 -6.73 0.08
N THR A 220 3.41 -5.50 0.57
CA THR A 220 2.21 -5.09 1.32
C THR A 220 0.97 -5.15 0.43
N GLN A 221 1.03 -4.60 -0.79
CA GLN A 221 -0.10 -4.62 -1.73
C GLN A 221 -0.47 -6.05 -2.16
N LEU A 222 0.53 -6.89 -2.42
CA LEU A 222 0.30 -8.31 -2.69
C LEU A 222 -0.24 -9.07 -1.48
N GLY A 223 0.16 -8.67 -0.27
CA GLY A 223 -0.35 -9.23 0.99
C GLY A 223 -1.80 -8.90 1.25
N ILE A 224 -2.22 -7.65 1.01
CA ILE A 224 -3.64 -7.24 1.06
C ILE A 224 -4.50 -8.05 0.08
N LYS A 225 -3.92 -8.48 -1.04
CA LYS A 225 -4.55 -9.35 -2.04
C LYS A 225 -4.38 -10.85 -1.74
N GLY A 226 -3.72 -11.23 -0.64
CA GLY A 226 -3.52 -12.59 -0.17
C GLY A 226 -2.48 -13.42 -0.95
N TYR A 227 -1.77 -12.83 -1.92
CA TYR A 227 -0.79 -13.55 -2.74
C TYR A 227 0.47 -13.91 -1.96
N THR A 228 0.86 -13.11 -0.96
CA THR A 228 2.00 -13.44 -0.11
C THR A 228 1.71 -14.66 0.77
N PHE A 229 0.50 -14.79 1.31
CA PHE A 229 0.10 -15.99 2.04
C PHE A 229 0.03 -17.22 1.12
N GLN A 230 -0.46 -17.04 -0.11
CA GLN A 230 -0.49 -18.12 -1.09
C GLN A 230 0.90 -18.66 -1.46
N TYR A 231 1.89 -17.77 -1.68
CA TYR A 231 3.16 -18.16 -2.30
C TYR A 231 4.37 -18.15 -1.37
N LEU A 232 4.43 -17.26 -0.38
CA LEU A 232 5.63 -17.06 0.45
C LEU A 232 5.57 -17.80 1.78
N TRP A 233 4.41 -17.86 2.43
CA TRP A 233 4.24 -18.53 3.74
C TRP A 233 2.92 -19.32 3.87
N PRO A 234 2.59 -20.22 2.93
CA PRO A 234 1.31 -20.93 2.91
C PRO A 234 1.06 -21.85 4.11
N GLU A 235 2.13 -22.30 4.77
CA GLU A 235 2.08 -23.19 5.94
C GLU A 235 2.26 -22.45 7.27
N ASN A 236 2.41 -21.12 7.26
CA ASN A 236 2.59 -20.34 8.48
C ASN A 236 1.46 -19.29 8.66
N PRO A 237 0.27 -19.73 9.13
CA PRO A 237 -0.85 -18.86 9.48
C PRO A 237 -0.50 -17.75 10.48
N GLU A 238 0.32 -18.07 11.48
CA GLU A 238 0.65 -17.11 12.54
C GLU A 238 1.42 -15.91 11.98
N PHE A 239 2.37 -16.18 11.08
CA PHE A 239 3.04 -15.11 10.37
C PHE A 239 2.12 -14.40 9.37
N ALA A 240 1.22 -15.12 8.68
CA ALA A 240 0.28 -14.54 7.73
C ALA A 240 -0.55 -13.41 8.37
N LEU A 241 -1.17 -13.68 9.51
CA LEU A 241 -1.98 -12.72 10.29
C LEU A 241 -1.22 -11.43 10.66
N LYS A 242 0.10 -11.53 10.83
CA LYS A 242 0.97 -10.42 11.25
C LYS A 242 1.65 -9.73 10.06
N SER A 243 1.80 -10.45 8.95
CA SER A 243 2.70 -10.10 7.85
C SER A 243 2.32 -8.80 7.16
N VAL A 244 1.03 -8.57 6.87
CA VAL A 244 0.57 -7.36 6.19
C VAL A 244 0.83 -6.13 7.06
N ILE A 245 0.55 -6.21 8.36
CA ILE A 245 0.81 -5.13 9.33
C ILE A 245 2.31 -4.83 9.41
N ILE A 246 3.15 -5.86 9.53
CA ILE A 246 4.60 -5.72 9.63
C ILE A 246 5.18 -5.12 8.34
N LEU A 247 4.78 -5.63 7.17
CA LEU A 247 5.24 -5.14 5.87
C LEU A 247 4.80 -3.69 5.63
N ALA A 248 3.57 -3.35 5.99
CA ALA A 248 3.07 -1.98 5.90
C ALA A 248 3.88 -1.03 6.81
N ALA A 249 4.12 -1.40 8.07
CA ALA A 249 4.92 -0.60 8.98
C ALA A 249 6.39 -0.46 8.52
N LEU A 250 6.99 -1.53 8.00
CA LEU A 250 8.32 -1.49 7.40
C LEU A 250 8.35 -0.59 6.16
N SER A 251 7.30 -0.62 5.33
CA SER A 251 7.18 0.26 4.16
C SER A 251 7.11 1.73 4.58
N GLY A 252 6.41 2.03 5.69
CA GLY A 252 6.38 3.36 6.30
C GLY A 252 7.75 3.84 6.76
N ILE A 253 8.54 2.96 7.39
CA ILE A 253 9.94 3.23 7.73
C ILE A 253 10.78 3.48 6.47
N GLY A 254 10.59 2.66 5.43
CA GLY A 254 11.24 2.83 4.13
C GLY A 254 10.93 4.20 3.52
N ALA A 255 9.66 4.61 3.52
CA ALA A 255 9.21 5.92 3.03
C ALA A 255 9.84 7.08 3.80
N LEU A 256 9.99 6.96 5.12
CA LEU A 256 10.67 7.97 5.95
C LEU A 256 12.17 8.07 5.60
N PHE A 257 12.84 6.96 5.34
CA PHE A 257 14.24 6.96 4.89
C PHE A 257 14.40 7.55 3.50
N VAL A 258 13.51 7.22 2.56
CA VAL A 258 13.46 7.82 1.23
C VAL A 258 13.25 9.33 1.36
N THR A 259 12.26 9.79 2.13
CA THR A 259 12.00 11.21 2.40
C THR A 259 13.23 11.91 2.97
N LYS A 260 13.87 11.31 3.99
CA LYS A 260 15.09 11.85 4.63
C LYS A 260 16.22 12.01 3.62
N SER A 261 16.46 11.00 2.79
CA SER A 261 17.56 10.99 1.83
C SER A 261 17.30 11.94 0.66
N PHE A 262 16.07 11.96 0.16
CA PHE A 262 15.68 12.74 -1.01
C PHE A 262 15.59 14.24 -0.72
N LEU A 263 15.06 14.62 0.45
CA LEU A 263 14.84 16.03 0.82
C LEU A 263 16.00 16.63 1.65
N HIS A 264 17.08 15.87 1.89
CA HIS A 264 18.23 16.29 2.69
C HIS A 264 17.84 16.96 4.03
N THR A 265 16.85 16.41 4.73
CA THR A 265 16.22 17.09 5.88
C THR A 265 17.19 17.38 7.01
N LYS A 266 18.26 16.59 7.20
CA LYS A 266 19.27 16.82 8.23
C LYS A 266 20.08 18.11 8.01
N ALA A 267 20.38 18.47 6.75
CA ALA A 267 21.13 19.69 6.42
C ALA A 267 20.22 20.93 6.38
N ASN A 268 18.97 20.75 5.92
CA ASN A 268 18.06 21.86 5.68
C ASN A 268 17.19 22.22 6.90
N ASN A 269 16.84 21.25 7.75
CA ASN A 269 15.99 21.51 8.94
C ASN A 269 16.09 20.40 10.02
N PRO A 270 16.92 20.58 11.07
CA PRO A 270 17.15 19.54 12.08
C PRO A 270 15.89 19.18 12.89
N LYS A 271 14.92 20.08 13.04
CA LYS A 271 13.63 19.78 13.71
C LYS A 271 12.82 18.74 12.93
N LEU A 272 12.76 18.88 11.60
CA LEU A 272 12.07 17.90 10.74
C LEU A 272 12.75 16.53 10.80
N HIS A 273 14.08 16.51 10.93
CA HIS A 273 14.82 15.26 11.08
C HIS A 273 14.41 14.49 12.33
N ILE A 274 14.23 15.17 13.47
CA ILE A 274 13.77 14.53 14.72
C ILE A 274 12.37 13.95 14.56
N VAL A 275 11.44 14.68 13.93
CA VAL A 275 10.07 14.18 13.70
C VAL A 275 10.07 12.91 12.86
N LEU A 276 10.89 12.85 11.78
CA LEU A 276 11.01 11.63 10.97
C LEU A 276 11.52 10.43 11.79
N LEU A 277 12.45 10.65 12.73
CA LEU A 277 12.96 9.59 13.60
C LEU A 277 11.90 9.14 14.62
N VAL A 278 11.11 10.06 15.17
CA VAL A 278 10.00 9.73 16.08
C VAL A 278 8.96 8.88 15.33
N LEU A 279 8.56 9.29 14.12
CA LEU A 279 7.62 8.51 13.30
C LEU A 279 8.16 7.11 12.97
N ALA A 280 9.45 6.99 12.64
CA ALA A 280 10.08 5.69 12.42
C ALA A 280 10.07 4.82 13.69
N GLY A 281 10.31 5.43 14.86
CA GLY A 281 10.19 4.78 16.16
C GLY A 281 8.76 4.28 16.43
N LEU A 282 7.74 5.06 16.09
CA LEU A 282 6.34 4.66 16.24
C LEU A 282 5.96 3.49 15.33
N PHE A 283 6.48 3.43 14.10
CA PHE A 283 6.34 2.24 13.25
C PHE A 283 7.04 1.02 13.85
N ALA A 284 8.22 1.19 14.44
CA ALA A 284 8.90 0.10 15.14
C ALA A 284 8.10 -0.40 16.36
N VAL A 285 7.45 0.52 17.10
CA VAL A 285 6.51 0.17 18.17
C VAL A 285 5.32 -0.63 17.62
N ALA A 286 4.73 -0.21 16.50
CA ALA A 286 3.64 -0.96 15.86
C ALA A 286 4.06 -2.39 15.53
N ILE A 287 5.25 -2.58 14.95
CA ILE A 287 5.82 -3.90 14.65
C ILE A 287 5.98 -4.71 15.93
N ALA A 288 6.59 -4.14 16.98
CA ALA A 288 6.81 -4.83 18.24
C ALA A 288 5.48 -5.29 18.87
N VAL A 289 4.50 -4.40 18.95
CA VAL A 289 3.16 -4.69 19.48
C VAL A 289 2.47 -5.82 18.71
N THR A 290 2.56 -5.83 17.37
CA THR A 290 2.04 -6.91 16.54
C THR A 290 2.76 -8.25 16.81
N VAL A 291 4.08 -8.24 16.92
CA VAL A 291 4.88 -9.45 17.16
C VAL A 291 4.56 -10.07 18.53
N PHE A 292 4.32 -9.26 19.56
CA PHE A 292 3.96 -9.70 20.91
C PHE A 292 2.49 -10.12 21.08
N GLY A 293 1.71 -10.22 20.00
CA GLY A 293 0.35 -10.80 20.03
C GLY A 293 -0.77 -9.81 20.38
N ALA A 294 -0.53 -8.51 20.20
CA ALA A 294 -1.55 -7.46 20.29
C ALA A 294 -1.85 -6.88 18.89
N GLU A 295 -2.28 -7.73 17.96
CA GLU A 295 -2.41 -7.40 16.54
C GLU A 295 -3.35 -6.22 16.28
N LEU A 296 -4.47 -6.11 17.01
CA LEU A 296 -5.42 -5.01 16.87
C LEU A 296 -4.80 -3.66 17.23
N LEU A 297 -4.05 -3.63 18.33
CA LEU A 297 -3.35 -2.42 18.75
C LEU A 297 -2.22 -2.09 17.76
N GLY A 298 -1.48 -3.11 17.30
CA GLY A 298 -0.43 -2.95 16.29
C GLY A 298 -0.95 -2.40 14.96
N PHE A 299 -2.07 -2.95 14.46
CA PHE A 299 -2.78 -2.45 13.27
C PHE A 299 -3.23 -1.01 13.45
N THR A 300 -3.84 -0.67 14.60
CA THR A 300 -4.33 0.68 14.89
C THR A 300 -3.19 1.70 14.93
N ILE A 301 -2.07 1.37 15.61
CA ILE A 301 -0.89 2.23 15.65
C ILE A 301 -0.33 2.39 14.23
N MET A 302 -0.15 1.29 13.48
CA MET A 302 0.36 1.32 12.12
C MET A 302 -0.50 2.21 11.21
N GLN A 303 -1.82 2.08 11.28
CA GLN A 303 -2.75 2.87 10.47
C GLN A 303 -2.67 4.37 10.81
N ILE A 304 -2.72 4.73 12.10
CA ILE A 304 -2.64 6.13 12.56
C ILE A 304 -1.30 6.75 12.15
N VAL A 305 -0.20 6.05 12.40
CA VAL A 305 1.16 6.54 12.09
C VAL A 305 1.34 6.67 10.58
N THR A 306 0.78 5.77 9.77
CA THR A 306 0.78 5.86 8.31
C THR A 306 0.03 7.11 7.82
N SER A 307 -1.16 7.38 8.36
CA SER A 307 -1.93 8.57 8.01
C SER A 307 -1.19 9.86 8.35
N ILE A 308 -0.64 9.95 9.57
CA ILE A 308 0.16 11.11 10.00
C ILE A 308 1.40 11.28 9.12
N THR A 309 2.13 10.19 8.87
CA THR A 309 3.36 10.21 8.07
C THR A 309 3.08 10.66 6.65
N THR A 310 2.02 10.15 6.02
CA THR A 310 1.67 10.50 4.64
C THR A 310 1.35 11.99 4.50
N LEU A 311 0.53 12.52 5.42
CA LEU A 311 0.22 13.96 5.45
C LEU A 311 1.47 14.80 5.70
N PHE A 312 2.33 14.38 6.63
CA PHE A 312 3.57 15.06 6.96
C PHE A 312 4.53 15.11 5.75
N ILE A 313 4.69 14.00 5.02
CA ILE A 313 5.51 13.93 3.81
C ILE A 313 4.96 14.87 2.73
N LEU A 314 3.64 14.92 2.54
CA LEU A 314 3.00 15.81 1.57
C LEU A 314 3.22 17.29 1.93
N VAL A 315 3.07 17.66 3.21
CA VAL A 315 3.32 19.04 3.67
C VAL A 315 4.79 19.42 3.52
N ILE A 316 5.74 18.56 3.92
CA ILE A 316 7.17 18.86 3.78
C ILE A 316 7.58 18.99 2.33
N SER A 317 7.15 18.05 1.48
CA SER A 317 7.50 18.08 0.07
C SER A 317 6.97 19.34 -0.61
N PHE A 318 5.74 19.77 -0.26
CA PHE A 318 5.18 21.04 -0.73
C PHE A 318 5.97 22.26 -0.24
N MET A 319 6.32 22.33 1.05
CA MET A 319 7.13 23.43 1.59
C MET A 319 8.50 23.54 0.91
N ILE A 320 9.16 22.40 0.65
CA ILE A 320 10.48 22.37 0.00
C ILE A 320 10.37 22.71 -1.49
N MET A 321 9.29 22.29 -2.14
CA MET A 321 8.98 22.66 -3.52
C MET A 321 8.84 24.19 -3.66
N ILE A 322 8.11 24.86 -2.77
CA ILE A 322 7.97 26.33 -2.78
C ILE A 322 9.32 27.04 -2.57
N LYS A 323 10.25 26.43 -1.84
CA LYS A 323 11.62 26.96 -1.66
C LYS A 323 12.51 26.81 -2.90
N GLY A 324 11.98 26.33 -4.02
CA GLY A 324 12.67 26.26 -5.31
C GLY A 324 13.55 25.03 -5.51
N TYR A 325 13.50 24.03 -4.62
CA TYR A 325 14.23 22.78 -4.83
C TYR A 325 13.54 21.92 -5.90
N LYS A 326 14.01 22.02 -7.15
CA LYS A 326 13.40 21.37 -8.32
C LYS A 326 13.09 19.87 -8.14
N PRO A 327 13.98 19.04 -7.53
CA PRO A 327 13.67 17.63 -7.33
C PRO A 327 12.44 17.37 -6.45
N ALA A 328 12.06 18.31 -5.56
CA ALA A 328 10.88 18.16 -4.72
C ALA A 328 9.56 18.19 -5.50
N VAL A 329 9.54 18.69 -6.74
CA VAL A 329 8.34 18.64 -7.61
C VAL A 329 7.97 17.19 -7.90
N PHE A 330 8.92 16.37 -8.37
CA PHE A 330 8.68 14.94 -8.63
C PHE A 330 8.20 14.23 -7.38
N PHE A 331 8.81 14.54 -6.24
CA PHE A 331 8.47 13.94 -4.97
C PHE A 331 7.04 14.31 -4.54
N PHE A 332 6.69 15.60 -4.53
CA PHE A 332 5.35 16.06 -4.19
C PHE A 332 4.29 15.50 -5.13
N SER A 333 4.55 15.48 -6.45
CA SER A 333 3.62 14.90 -7.44
C SER A 333 3.40 13.40 -7.21
N ALA A 334 4.47 12.65 -6.96
CA ALA A 334 4.40 11.21 -6.71
C ALA A 334 3.54 10.90 -5.46
N TRP A 335 3.83 11.57 -4.34
CA TRP A 335 3.05 11.42 -3.10
C TRP A 335 1.61 11.89 -3.24
N SER A 336 1.35 12.95 -4.01
CA SER A 336 -0.01 13.43 -4.27
C SER A 336 -0.84 12.40 -5.04
N ILE A 337 -0.26 11.75 -6.05
CA ILE A 337 -0.94 10.69 -6.81
C ILE A 337 -1.22 9.49 -5.91
N LEU A 338 -0.25 9.09 -5.08
CA LEU A 338 -0.44 8.01 -4.11
C LEU A 338 -1.61 8.30 -3.16
N VAL A 339 -1.65 9.52 -2.60
CA VAL A 339 -2.75 9.96 -1.72
C VAL A 339 -4.08 9.98 -2.46
N ALA A 340 -4.12 10.47 -3.70
CA ALA A 340 -5.34 10.47 -4.51
C ALA A 340 -5.87 9.04 -4.74
N GLY A 341 -4.98 8.09 -5.07
CA GLY A 341 -5.34 6.68 -5.20
C GLY A 341 -5.85 6.07 -3.88
N ALA A 342 -5.19 6.38 -2.76
CA ALA A 342 -5.62 5.94 -1.44
C ALA A 342 -7.01 6.48 -1.07
N VAL A 343 -7.29 7.75 -1.39
CA VAL A 343 -8.63 8.35 -1.17
C VAL A 343 -9.69 7.65 -2.00
N VAL A 344 -9.44 7.38 -3.29
CA VAL A 344 -10.38 6.62 -4.13
C VAL A 344 -10.64 5.22 -3.56
N PHE A 345 -9.59 4.54 -3.11
CA PHE A 345 -9.68 3.21 -2.50
C PHE A 345 -10.53 3.23 -1.22
N LEU A 346 -10.30 4.19 -0.32
CA LEU A 346 -11.08 4.32 0.91
C LEU A 346 -12.54 4.70 0.64
N LEU A 347 -12.80 5.64 -0.28
CA LEU A 347 -14.17 6.04 -0.63
C LEU A 347 -14.98 4.87 -1.21
N LYS A 348 -14.33 3.93 -1.90
CA LYS A 348 -14.94 2.65 -2.31
C LYS A 348 -15.33 1.81 -1.09
N ASP A 349 -14.43 1.67 -0.11
CA ASP A 349 -14.72 0.89 1.11
C ASP A 349 -15.86 1.50 1.93
N TYR A 350 -16.06 2.81 1.89
CA TYR A 350 -17.22 3.48 2.50
C TYR A 350 -18.49 3.48 1.64
N ASN A 351 -18.52 2.73 0.52
CA ASN A 351 -19.63 2.71 -0.45
C ASN A 351 -19.98 4.07 -1.06
N ILE A 352 -19.09 5.08 -0.98
CA ILE A 352 -19.27 6.37 -1.67
C ILE A 352 -19.00 6.19 -3.17
N PHE A 353 -17.97 5.43 -3.51
CA PHE A 353 -17.72 4.99 -4.88
C PHE A 353 -18.15 3.54 -5.11
N PRO A 354 -18.57 3.19 -6.35
CA PRO A 354 -18.95 1.83 -6.68
C PRO A 354 -17.74 0.88 -6.60
N TYR A 355 -18.00 -0.35 -6.15
CA TYR A 355 -17.00 -1.41 -6.14
C TYR A 355 -16.82 -1.97 -7.56
N ASN A 356 -15.78 -1.53 -8.25
CA ASN A 356 -15.43 -1.96 -9.60
C ASN A 356 -13.92 -2.15 -9.74
N THR A 357 -13.46 -2.58 -10.91
CA THR A 357 -12.03 -2.77 -11.20
C THR A 357 -11.22 -1.50 -10.91
N PHE A 358 -11.61 -0.36 -11.48
CA PHE A 358 -10.87 0.90 -11.31
C PHE A 358 -10.68 1.29 -9.84
N THR A 359 -11.77 1.28 -9.05
CA THR A 359 -11.70 1.67 -7.64
C THR A 359 -10.94 0.64 -6.80
N SER A 360 -11.02 -0.66 -7.13
CA SER A 360 -10.37 -1.75 -6.40
C SER A 360 -8.87 -1.89 -6.64
N TYR A 361 -8.37 -1.39 -7.79
CA TYR A 361 -6.93 -1.35 -8.12
C TYR A 361 -6.35 0.08 -8.06
N SER A 362 -7.13 1.08 -7.67
CA SER A 362 -6.73 2.50 -7.62
C SER A 362 -5.44 2.72 -6.80
N MET A 363 -5.31 2.07 -5.64
CA MET A 363 -4.11 2.12 -4.80
C MET A 363 -2.89 1.48 -5.47
N GLN A 364 -3.05 0.30 -6.08
CA GLN A 364 -1.97 -0.37 -6.80
C GLN A 364 -1.50 0.46 -8.00
N ALA A 365 -2.43 0.99 -8.80
CA ALA A 365 -2.13 1.88 -9.92
C ALA A 365 -1.40 3.16 -9.46
N ALA A 366 -1.90 3.80 -8.40
CA ALA A 366 -1.27 5.01 -7.85
C ALA A 366 0.13 4.73 -7.31
N SER A 367 0.34 3.60 -6.62
CA SER A 367 1.68 3.19 -6.16
C SER A 367 2.64 2.89 -7.32
N ALA A 368 2.17 2.27 -8.40
CA ALA A 368 2.99 2.01 -9.59
C ALA A 368 3.45 3.34 -10.25
N ILE A 369 2.54 4.31 -10.36
CA ILE A 369 2.85 5.64 -10.90
C ILE A 369 3.79 6.40 -9.95
N GLU A 370 3.53 6.36 -8.64
CA GLU A 370 4.38 6.96 -7.62
C GLU A 370 5.81 6.40 -7.68
N MET A 371 5.96 5.08 -7.78
CA MET A 371 7.26 4.44 -7.96
C MET A 371 7.96 4.95 -9.24
N ALA A 372 7.25 5.03 -10.36
CA ALA A 372 7.83 5.55 -11.60
C ALA A 372 8.34 6.99 -11.44
N LEU A 373 7.51 7.86 -10.84
CA LEU A 373 7.84 9.27 -10.63
C LEU A 373 8.99 9.49 -9.64
N LEU A 374 9.04 8.74 -8.53
CA LEU A 374 10.16 8.81 -7.60
C LEU A 374 11.47 8.34 -8.22
N SER A 375 11.42 7.30 -9.05
CA SER A 375 12.59 6.82 -9.79
C SER A 375 13.12 7.86 -10.77
N PHE A 376 12.23 8.57 -11.48
CA PHE A 376 12.63 9.70 -12.33
C PHE A 376 13.20 10.87 -11.51
N GLY A 377 12.58 11.20 -10.38
CA GLY A 377 13.08 12.23 -9.47
C GLY A 377 14.48 11.92 -8.93
N LEU A 378 14.77 10.64 -8.63
CA LEU A 378 16.10 10.19 -8.22
C LEU A 378 17.12 10.33 -9.35
N ALA A 379 16.76 9.97 -10.58
CA ALA A 379 17.62 10.11 -11.74
C ALA A 379 17.95 11.58 -12.05
N ASP A 380 16.94 12.46 -12.01
CA ASP A 380 17.12 13.91 -12.21
C ASP A 380 18.03 14.52 -11.13
N ARG A 381 17.86 14.09 -9.88
CA ARG A 381 18.74 14.48 -8.78
C ARG A 381 20.19 14.08 -9.04
N ILE A 382 20.47 12.86 -9.51
CA ILE A 382 21.85 12.46 -9.87
C ILE A 382 22.39 13.33 -10.99
N ASN A 383 21.61 13.57 -12.04
CA ASN A 383 22.06 14.40 -13.16
C ASN A 383 22.40 15.82 -12.69
N THR A 384 21.63 16.36 -11.75
CA THR A 384 21.89 17.66 -11.12
C THR A 384 23.17 17.63 -10.30
N LEU A 385 23.32 16.64 -9.40
CA LEU A 385 24.53 16.49 -8.56
C LEU A 385 25.79 16.26 -9.41
N LYS A 386 25.67 15.52 -10.52
CA LYS A 386 26.77 15.30 -11.46
C LYS A 386 27.19 16.60 -12.14
N LYS A 387 26.23 17.40 -12.62
CA LYS A 387 26.50 18.73 -13.20
C LYS A 387 27.13 19.68 -12.19
N GLU A 388 26.65 19.71 -10.95
CA GLU A 388 27.23 20.53 -9.87
C GLU A 388 28.68 20.11 -9.58
N LYS A 389 28.95 18.80 -9.54
CA LYS A 389 30.30 18.26 -9.34
C LYS A 389 31.23 18.61 -10.50
N GLU A 390 30.78 18.44 -11.74
CA GLU A 390 31.55 18.79 -12.94
C GLU A 390 31.87 20.30 -12.97
N ALA A 391 30.91 21.16 -12.64
CA ALA A 391 31.12 22.60 -12.56
C ALA A 391 32.13 22.99 -11.46
N SER A 392 32.02 22.36 -10.27
CA SER A 392 32.98 22.58 -9.17
C SER A 392 34.40 22.12 -9.52
N GLN A 393 34.53 20.98 -10.22
CA GLN A 393 35.82 20.50 -10.72
C GLN A 393 36.41 21.43 -11.79
N ALA A 394 35.59 21.92 -12.73
CA ALA A 394 36.02 22.88 -13.73
C ALA A 394 36.49 24.20 -13.09
N GLN A 395 35.77 24.71 -12.09
CA GLN A 395 36.17 25.91 -11.35
C GLN A 395 37.48 25.70 -10.59
N SER A 396 37.65 24.54 -9.94
CA SER A 396 38.89 24.20 -9.24
C SER A 396 40.08 24.12 -10.20
N LEU A 397 39.88 23.57 -11.40
CA LEU A 397 40.89 23.50 -12.44
C LEU A 397 41.27 24.90 -12.98
N LEU A 398 40.29 25.78 -13.16
CA LEU A 398 40.54 27.16 -13.58
C LEU A 398 41.36 27.93 -12.54
N ILE A 399 41.01 27.81 -11.25
CA ILE A 399 41.76 28.43 -10.14
C ILE A 399 43.18 27.88 -10.10
N ALA A 400 43.38 26.56 -10.27
CA ALA A 400 44.71 25.96 -10.31
C ALA A 400 45.56 26.49 -11.47
N LYS A 401 44.99 26.64 -12.67
CA LYS A 401 45.70 27.21 -13.83
C LYS A 401 46.07 28.67 -13.64
N GLU A 402 45.17 29.46 -13.05
CA GLU A 402 45.46 30.87 -12.78
C GLU A 402 46.55 31.03 -11.71
N ASN A 403 46.53 30.21 -10.66
CA ASN A 403 47.61 30.18 -9.67
C ASN A 403 48.96 29.80 -10.32
N GLU A 404 48.98 28.82 -11.22
CA GLU A 404 50.19 28.43 -11.96
C GLU A 404 50.72 29.60 -12.81
N ARG A 405 49.82 30.33 -13.50
CA ARG A 405 50.18 31.54 -14.25
C ARG A 405 50.79 32.62 -13.36
N ILE A 406 50.16 32.93 -12.22
CA ILE A 406 50.65 33.92 -11.27
C ILE A 406 52.01 33.52 -10.70
N ILE A 407 52.20 32.25 -10.34
CA ILE A 407 53.50 31.76 -9.84
C ILE A 407 54.58 31.91 -10.92
N ARG A 408 54.26 31.58 -12.17
CA ARG A 408 55.20 31.74 -13.29
C ARG A 408 55.58 33.21 -13.50
N GLU A 409 54.61 34.11 -13.53
CA GLU A 409 54.85 35.55 -13.66
C GLU A 409 55.68 36.09 -12.48
N GLN A 410 55.41 35.63 -11.25
CA GLN A 410 56.21 36.00 -10.09
C GLN A 410 57.64 35.47 -10.18
N ASN A 411 57.84 34.25 -10.66
CA ASN A 411 59.18 33.69 -10.88
C ASN A 411 59.94 34.48 -11.96
N GLU A 412 59.29 34.83 -13.08
CA GLU A 412 59.90 35.65 -14.14
C GLU A 412 60.29 37.05 -13.61
N ILE A 413 59.43 37.68 -12.80
CA ILE A 413 59.75 38.96 -12.14
C ILE A 413 60.90 38.80 -11.13
N LEU A 414 60.91 37.71 -10.35
CA LEU A 414 61.92 37.43 -9.34
C LEU A 414 63.28 37.19 -10.00
N GLU A 415 63.33 36.39 -11.06
CA GLU A 415 64.54 36.16 -11.87
C GLU A 415 65.06 37.48 -12.46
N GLY A 416 64.16 38.34 -12.98
CA GLY A 416 64.51 39.68 -13.44
C GLY A 416 65.17 40.53 -12.35
N LYS A 417 64.56 40.60 -11.15
CA LYS A 417 65.11 41.33 -10.00
C LYS A 417 66.44 40.75 -9.49
N VAL A 418 66.57 39.42 -9.45
CA VAL A 418 67.81 38.75 -9.06
C VAL A 418 68.92 39.08 -10.04
N HIS A 419 68.63 39.06 -11.34
CA HIS A 419 69.59 39.45 -12.37
C HIS A 419 70.04 40.91 -12.21
N GLU A 420 69.08 41.84 -12.06
CA GLU A 420 69.35 43.27 -11.84
C GLU A 420 70.23 43.49 -10.59
N ARG A 421 69.91 42.82 -9.47
CA ARG A 421 70.71 42.89 -8.24
C ARG A 421 72.10 42.29 -8.37
N THR A 422 72.23 41.23 -9.15
CA THR A 422 73.53 40.59 -9.42
C THR A 422 74.41 41.54 -10.23
N VAL A 423 73.85 42.22 -11.23
CA VAL A 423 74.56 43.23 -12.03
C VAL A 423 74.99 44.41 -11.17
N GLU A 424 74.11 44.95 -10.32
CA GLU A 424 74.47 46.03 -9.37
C GLU A 424 75.59 45.61 -8.40
N LEU A 425 75.52 44.40 -7.86
CA LEU A 425 76.55 43.87 -6.94
C LEU A 425 77.90 43.73 -7.63
N ILE A 426 77.94 43.19 -8.86
CA ILE A 426 79.18 43.10 -9.64
C ILE A 426 79.75 44.49 -9.89
N ALA A 427 78.92 45.45 -10.31
CA ALA A 427 79.36 46.82 -10.56
C ALA A 427 79.92 47.49 -9.30
N SER A 428 79.25 47.34 -8.15
CA SER A 428 79.71 47.88 -6.87
C SER A 428 81.00 47.20 -6.38
N ASN A 429 81.15 45.90 -6.62
CA ASN A 429 82.36 45.15 -6.26
C ASN A 429 83.56 45.55 -7.15
N ASP A 430 83.33 45.79 -8.44
CA ASP A 430 84.34 46.33 -9.36
C ASP A 430 84.77 47.76 -8.96
N GLU A 431 83.84 48.59 -8.51
CA GLU A 431 84.12 49.94 -8.00
C GLU A 431 84.93 49.92 -6.69
N LEU A 432 84.58 49.02 -5.76
CA LEU A 432 85.36 48.75 -4.54
C LEU A 432 86.77 48.25 -4.86
N HIS A 433 86.90 47.35 -5.84
CA HIS A 433 88.21 46.86 -6.27
C HIS A 433 89.08 47.97 -6.87
N LYS A 434 88.48 48.91 -7.62
CA LYS A 434 89.21 50.08 -8.12
C LYS A 434 89.66 51.01 -6.98
N THR A 435 88.79 51.27 -6.00
CA THR A 435 89.13 52.12 -4.83
C THR A 435 90.10 51.47 -3.85
N LEU A 436 90.34 50.16 -3.92
CA LEU A 436 91.36 49.45 -3.14
C LEU A 436 92.74 49.41 -3.83
N ILE A 437 92.81 49.73 -5.12
CA ILE A 437 94.03 49.72 -5.94
C ILE A 437 94.61 51.13 -6.11
N ASP A 438 93.78 52.16 -5.98
CA ASP A 438 94.18 53.57 -5.77
C ASP A 438 94.46 53.84 -4.28
#